data_AF-A0A356WXG9-F1
#
_entry.id   AF-A0A356WXG9-F1
#
_cell.length_a   1.000
_cell.length_b   1.000
_cell.length_c   1.000
_cell.angle_alpha   90.00
_cell.angle_beta   90.00
_cell.angle_gamma   90.00
#
_symmetry.space_group_name_H-M   'P 1'
#
loop_
_entity.id
_entity.type
_entity.pdbx_description
1 polymer ?
#
loop_
_entity_poly.entity_id
_entity_poly.type
_entity_poly.pdbx_seq_one_letter_code
_entity_poly.pdbx_strand_id
1 'polypeptide(L)'
;MKWINRNDSESNYEDRRGRGVKRGAAFGGVGMIIVAIIALLLGKNPFQAIDMVNSVVPGQTSEEVVDPSRMNENEDLKVFTLGVFNSANDVWTEIFRTQMGESYRNPVLVNFTDQTTSACGG
;
A
#
# COMPACT_ATOMS: atom_id res chain seq x y z
N MET A 1 -22.16 22.87 5.34
CA MET A 1 -21.85 22.52 3.94
C MET A 1 -23.13 21.99 3.30
N LYS A 2 -23.86 22.81 2.53
CA LYS A 2 -25.23 22.49 2.03
C LYS A 2 -25.26 21.37 0.97
N TRP A 3 -24.11 21.06 0.38
CA TRP A 3 -23.97 20.18 -0.79
C TRP A 3 -23.25 18.87 -0.50
N ILE A 4 -22.72 18.70 0.72
CA ILE A 4 -22.06 17.46 1.13
C ILE A 4 -23.08 16.70 1.97
N ASN A 5 -23.58 15.59 1.43
CA ASN A 5 -24.37 14.66 2.21
C ASN A 5 -23.44 13.97 3.21
N ARG A 6 -23.87 13.87 4.46
CA ARG A 6 -23.10 13.15 5.48
C ARG A 6 -23.35 11.66 5.24
N ASN A 7 -22.56 11.10 4.33
CA ASN A 7 -22.60 9.71 3.91
C ASN A 7 -21.22 9.10 4.16
N ASP A 8 -21.14 8.23 5.16
CA ASP A 8 -19.96 7.48 5.59
C ASP A 8 -19.92 6.05 5.02
N SER A 9 -20.70 5.77 3.98
CA SER A 9 -20.67 4.47 3.29
C SER A 9 -19.29 4.15 2.75
N GLU A 10 -18.84 2.91 3.01
CA GLU A 10 -17.53 2.37 2.61
C GLU A 10 -17.63 1.42 1.37
N SER A 11 -18.74 1.44 0.62
CA SER A 11 -19.01 0.47 -0.47
C SER A 11 -18.01 0.48 -1.63
N ASN A 12 -17.32 1.60 -1.84
CA ASN A 12 -16.25 1.80 -2.83
C ASN A 12 -14.98 2.36 -2.17
N TYR A 13 -14.72 1.95 -0.93
CA TYR A 13 -13.61 2.42 -0.11
C TYR A 13 -12.67 1.28 0.24
N GLU A 14 -11.37 1.52 0.11
CA GLU A 14 -10.33 0.61 0.58
C GLU A 14 -9.45 1.31 1.61
N ASP A 15 -9.42 0.73 2.80
CA ASP A 15 -8.51 1.17 3.85
C ASP A 15 -7.20 0.38 3.81
N ARG A 16 -6.14 1.10 3.45
CA ARG A 16 -4.78 0.61 3.41
C ARG A 16 -3.88 1.31 4.44
N ARG A 17 -4.46 2.02 5.40
CA ARG A 17 -3.69 2.65 6.47
C ARG A 17 -2.99 1.61 7.33
N GLY A 18 -1.80 1.96 7.80
CA GLY A 18 -0.93 1.06 8.55
C GLY A 18 -0.38 -0.13 7.76
N ARG A 19 -0.76 -0.33 6.49
CA ARG A 19 -0.16 -1.36 5.64
C ARG A 19 1.18 -0.85 5.12
N GLY A 20 2.20 -1.66 5.29
CA GLY A 20 3.52 -1.40 4.77
C GLY A 20 4.22 -2.69 4.39
N VAL A 21 5.27 -2.58 3.59
CA VAL A 21 6.16 -3.70 3.33
C VAL A 21 7.23 -3.69 4.40
N LYS A 22 7.21 -4.66 5.30
CA LYS A 22 8.38 -4.89 6.14
C LYS A 22 9.44 -5.51 5.24
N ARG A 23 10.40 -4.70 4.78
CA ARG A 23 11.63 -5.23 4.21
C ARG A 23 12.28 -6.06 5.31
N GLY A 24 12.14 -7.38 5.21
CA GLY A 24 12.68 -8.32 6.19
C GLY A 24 14.15 -8.00 6.41
N ALA A 25 14.48 -7.52 7.61
CA ALA A 25 15.84 -7.27 8.05
C ALA A 25 16.58 -8.58 8.35
N ALA A 26 16.35 -9.64 7.56
CA ALA A 26 16.96 -10.93 7.78
C ALA A 26 18.40 -10.96 7.23
N PHE A 27 18.68 -10.33 6.08
CA PHE A 27 20.03 -10.23 5.51
C PHE A 27 20.17 -8.99 4.61
N GLY A 28 19.72 -7.81 5.07
CA GLY A 28 20.04 -6.55 4.38
C GLY A 28 21.56 -6.32 4.35
N GLY A 29 22.05 -5.53 3.38
CA GLY A 29 23.45 -5.41 2.92
C GLY A 29 24.60 -5.66 3.91
N VAL A 30 24.44 -5.32 5.19
CA VAL A 30 25.41 -5.65 6.27
C VAL A 30 25.61 -7.16 6.46
N GLY A 31 24.55 -7.97 6.43
CA GLY A 31 24.67 -9.44 6.54
C GLY A 31 25.47 -10.04 5.39
N MET A 32 25.25 -9.53 4.18
CA MET A 32 26.01 -9.91 2.97
C MET A 32 27.48 -9.49 3.07
N ILE A 33 27.74 -8.30 3.62
CA ILE A 33 29.11 -7.82 3.87
C ILE A 33 29.82 -8.74 4.87
N ILE A 34 29.16 -9.16 5.95
CA ILE A 34 29.75 -10.08 6.94
C ILE A 34 30.07 -11.43 6.29
N VAL A 35 29.15 -12.02 5.52
CA VAL A 35 29.39 -13.28 4.80
C VAL A 35 30.54 -13.14 3.81
N ALA A 36 30.63 -12.03 3.08
CA ALA A 36 31.72 -11.76 2.16
C ALA A 36 33.08 -11.66 2.88
N ILE A 37 33.14 -10.97 4.02
CA ILE A 37 34.35 -10.86 4.85
C ILE A 37 34.79 -12.23 5.35
N ILE A 38 33.86 -13.05 5.86
CA ILE A 38 34.16 -14.42 6.32
C ILE A 38 34.67 -15.27 5.15
N ALA A 39 34.05 -15.20 3.98
CA ALA A 39 34.49 -15.93 2.80
C ALA A 39 35.93 -15.55 2.40
N LEU A 40 36.27 -14.26 2.41
CA LEU A 40 37.62 -13.77 2.14
C LEU A 40 38.64 -14.27 3.18
N LEU A 41 38.28 -14.27 4.46
CA LEU A 41 39.15 -14.79 5.54
C LEU A 41 39.38 -16.30 5.41
N LEU A 42 38.42 -17.05 4.88
CA LEU A 42 38.52 -18.49 4.63
C LEU A 42 39.16 -18.82 3.25
N GLY A 43 39.58 -17.80 2.47
CA GLY A 43 40.13 -17.98 1.13
C GLY A 43 39.11 -18.45 0.08
N LYS A 44 37.81 -18.31 0.36
CA LYS A 44 36.73 -18.63 -0.57
C LYS A 44 36.31 -17.40 -1.38
N ASN A 45 35.75 -17.64 -2.56
CA ASN A 45 35.20 -16.56 -3.38
C ASN A 45 33.93 -15.98 -2.72
N PRO A 46 33.90 -14.67 -2.39
CA PRO A 46 32.76 -14.05 -1.73
C PRO A 46 31.48 -14.10 -2.57
N PHE A 47 31.59 -14.06 -3.91
CA PHE A 47 30.45 -14.15 -4.81
C PHE A 47 29.76 -15.51 -4.74
N GLN A 48 30.54 -16.61 -4.64
CA GLN A 48 29.98 -17.96 -4.50
C GLN A 48 29.30 -18.18 -3.15
N ALA A 49 29.86 -17.60 -2.08
CA ALA A 49 29.26 -17.66 -0.74
C ALA A 49 27.92 -16.90 -0.69
N ILE A 50 27.87 -15.73 -1.36
CA ILE A 50 26.66 -14.93 -1.52
C ILE A 50 25.57 -15.69 -2.29
N ASP A 51 25.91 -16.32 -3.42
CA ASP A 51 24.94 -17.09 -4.22
C ASP A 51 24.40 -18.31 -3.46
N MET A 52 25.25 -18.94 -2.65
CA MET A 52 24.83 -20.04 -1.78
C MET A 52 23.87 -19.58 -0.69
N VAL A 53 24.09 -18.40 -0.09
CA VAL A 53 23.16 -17.83 0.90
C VAL A 53 21.82 -17.46 0.24
N ASN A 54 21.85 -16.85 -0.93
CA ASN A 54 20.65 -16.49 -1.69
C ASN A 54 19.83 -17.70 -2.16
N SER A 55 20.45 -18.88 -2.32
CA SER A 55 19.76 -20.11 -2.72
C SER A 55 19.23 -20.93 -1.55
N VAL A 56 19.77 -20.75 -0.34
CA VAL A 56 19.32 -21.42 0.88
C VAL A 56 18.27 -20.60 1.63
N VAL A 57 18.31 -19.27 1.52
CA VAL A 57 17.29 -18.38 2.06
C VAL A 57 16.13 -18.34 1.06
N PRO A 58 14.90 -18.76 1.44
CA PRO A 58 13.72 -18.57 0.60
C PRO A 58 13.64 -17.10 0.21
N GLY A 59 13.51 -16.83 -1.09
CA GLY A 59 13.52 -15.47 -1.64
C GLY A 59 12.67 -14.54 -0.80
N GLN A 60 13.15 -13.31 -0.58
CA GLN A 60 12.49 -12.27 0.21
C GLN A 60 11.03 -12.12 -0.22
N THR A 61 10.13 -12.87 0.40
CA THR A 61 8.71 -12.59 0.35
C THR A 61 8.53 -11.33 1.17
N SER A 62 8.23 -10.23 0.47
CA SER A 62 7.69 -9.04 1.09
C SER A 62 6.40 -9.45 1.80
N GLU A 63 6.50 -9.71 3.10
CA GLU A 63 5.31 -9.86 3.94
C GLU A 63 4.69 -8.47 4.10
N GLU A 64 3.42 -8.37 3.74
CA GLU A 64 2.60 -7.23 4.07
C GLU A 64 2.45 -7.20 5.60
N VAL A 65 2.94 -6.13 6.22
CA VAL A 65 2.83 -5.92 7.65
C VAL A 65 1.84 -4.80 7.88
N VAL A 66 0.96 -5.02 8.85
CA VAL A 66 -0.02 -4.02 9.30
C VAL A 66 0.44 -3.49 10.65
N ASP A 67 0.61 -2.18 10.77
CA ASP A 67 0.80 -1.47 12.03
C ASP A 67 -0.59 -1.11 12.61
N PRO A 68 -1.04 -1.80 13.69
CA PRO A 68 -2.36 -1.55 14.27
C PRO A 68 -2.52 -0.13 14.83
N SER A 69 -1.42 0.52 15.22
CA SER A 69 -1.46 1.88 15.78
C SER A 69 -1.84 2.93 14.74
N ARG A 70 -1.62 2.63 13.46
CA ARG A 70 -1.84 3.55 12.33
C ARG A 70 -3.21 3.34 11.65
N MET A 71 -3.95 2.27 11.99
CA MET A 71 -5.18 1.88 11.29
C MET A 71 -6.34 2.86 11.47
N ASN A 72 -6.35 3.62 12.57
CA ASN A 72 -7.42 4.56 12.91
C ASN A 72 -6.94 6.02 12.88
N GLU A 73 -5.87 6.31 12.14
CA GLU A 73 -5.34 7.67 12.04
C GLU A 73 -6.28 8.58 11.27
N ASN A 74 -6.62 9.73 11.85
CA ASN A 74 -7.43 10.75 11.19
C ASN A 74 -8.85 10.29 10.81
N GLU A 75 -9.53 9.52 11.67
CA GLU A 75 -10.92 9.07 11.42
C GLU A 75 -11.89 10.22 11.06
N ASP A 76 -11.79 11.38 11.72
CA ASP A 76 -12.65 12.53 11.40
C ASP A 76 -12.45 13.01 9.95
N LEU A 77 -11.20 12.97 9.46
CA LEU A 77 -10.88 13.29 8.06
C LEU A 77 -11.34 12.17 7.12
N LYS A 78 -11.30 10.90 7.55
CA LYS A 78 -11.87 9.78 6.79
C LYS A 78 -13.36 10.01 6.52
N VAL A 79 -14.13 10.29 7.56
CA VAL A 79 -15.59 10.50 7.47
C VAL A 79 -15.90 11.72 6.58
N PHE A 80 -15.16 12.82 6.74
CA PHE A 80 -15.31 13.98 5.87
C PHE A 80 -15.03 13.65 4.39
N THR A 81 -13.93 12.93 4.13
CA THR A 81 -13.52 12.54 2.76
C THR A 81 -14.54 11.60 2.12
N LEU A 82 -15.08 10.64 2.88
CA LEU A 82 -16.16 9.77 2.41
C LEU A 82 -17.41 10.57 2.05
N GLY A 83 -17.80 11.55 2.87
CA GLY A 83 -18.93 12.43 2.56
C GLY A 83 -18.76 13.18 1.23
N VAL A 84 -17.58 13.72 0.97
CA VAL A 84 -17.26 14.40 -0.30
C VAL A 84 -17.26 13.42 -1.46
N PHE A 85 -16.58 12.28 -1.30
CA PHE A 85 -16.46 11.23 -2.32
C PHE A 85 -17.84 10.67 -2.74
N ASN A 86 -18.65 10.29 -1.75
CA ASN A 86 -19.98 9.77 -1.98
C ASN A 86 -20.89 10.81 -2.64
N SER A 87 -20.85 12.06 -2.18
CA SER A 87 -21.64 13.14 -2.79
C SER A 87 -21.23 13.38 -4.26
N ALA A 88 -19.94 13.29 -4.58
CA ALA A 88 -19.47 13.43 -5.95
C ALA A 88 -19.96 12.28 -6.84
N ASN A 89 -19.92 11.04 -6.35
CA ASN A 89 -20.41 9.88 -7.09
C ASN A 89 -21.93 9.92 -7.30
N ASP A 90 -22.70 10.42 -6.34
CA ASP A 90 -24.15 10.63 -6.50
C ASP A 90 -24.45 11.61 -7.64
N VAL A 91 -23.73 12.73 -7.69
CA VAL A 91 -23.87 13.74 -8.76
C VAL A 91 -23.53 13.14 -10.13
N TRP A 92 -22.40 12.44 -10.24
CA TRP A 92 -21.99 11.83 -11.51
C TRP A 92 -22.93 10.71 -11.95
N THR A 93 -23.40 9.89 -11.02
CA THR A 93 -24.41 8.86 -11.30
C THR A 93 -25.67 9.47 -11.90
N GLU A 94 -26.14 10.59 -11.34
CA GLU A 94 -27.31 11.28 -11.87
C GLU A 94 -27.07 11.86 -13.26
N ILE A 95 -25.92 12.51 -13.48
CA ILE A 95 -25.58 13.10 -14.78
C ILE A 95 -25.48 12.02 -15.86
N PHE A 96 -24.76 10.92 -15.60
CA PHE A 96 -24.63 9.81 -16.55
C PHE A 96 -25.99 9.23 -16.92
N ARG A 97 -26.83 8.97 -15.90
CA ARG A 97 -28.16 8.42 -16.09
C ARG A 97 -29.09 9.33 -16.88
N THR A 98 -29.09 10.64 -16.58
CA THR A 98 -30.08 11.58 -17.12
C THR A 98 -29.66 12.28 -18.41
N GLN A 99 -28.37 12.57 -18.57
CA GLN A 99 -27.86 13.38 -19.69
C GLN A 99 -27.18 12.54 -20.76
N MET A 100 -26.55 11.43 -20.36
CA MET A 100 -25.80 10.57 -21.28
C MET A 100 -26.53 9.26 -21.60
N GLY A 101 -27.51 8.86 -20.79
CA GLY A 101 -28.21 7.58 -20.94
C GLY A 101 -27.30 6.38 -20.66
N GLU A 102 -26.20 6.60 -19.94
CA GLU A 102 -25.20 5.60 -19.60
C GLU A 102 -25.17 5.34 -18.09
N SER A 103 -24.52 4.24 -17.69
CA SER A 103 -24.27 3.94 -16.27
C SER A 103 -22.89 4.45 -15.87
N TYR A 104 -22.83 5.27 -14.82
CA TYR A 104 -21.58 5.68 -14.21
C TYR A 104 -20.93 4.52 -13.46
N ARG A 105 -19.63 4.31 -13.66
CA ARG A 105 -18.83 3.34 -12.90
C ARG A 105 -18.16 4.06 -11.74
N ASN A 106 -18.60 3.75 -10.52
CA ASN A 106 -17.98 4.31 -9.32
C ASN A 106 -16.48 3.94 -9.24
N PRO A 107 -15.58 4.92 -9.05
CA PRO A 107 -14.18 4.66 -8.74
C PRO A 107 -14.02 4.08 -7.33
N VAL A 108 -12.82 3.61 -7.00
CA VAL A 108 -12.48 3.16 -5.64
C VAL A 108 -11.64 4.24 -4.97
N LEU A 109 -12.06 4.67 -3.77
CA LEU A 109 -11.29 5.55 -2.91
C LEU A 109 -10.33 4.73 -2.06
N VAL A 110 -9.03 4.93 -2.24
CA VAL A 110 -8.00 4.27 -1.43
C VAL A 110 -7.43 5.25 -0.43
N ASN A 111 -7.50 4.91 0.86
CA ASN A 111 -6.83 5.65 1.92
C ASN A 111 -5.60 4.88 2.40
N PHE A 112 -4.48 5.56 2.60
CA PHE A 112 -3.20 4.91 2.88
C PHE A 112 -2.32 5.76 3.79
N THR A 113 -1.27 5.14 4.32
CA THR A 113 -0.26 5.79 5.16
C THR A 113 1.06 5.88 4.39
N ASP A 114 1.73 7.04 4.49
CA ASP A 114 3.03 7.35 3.88
C ASP A 114 3.10 7.30 2.34
N GLN A 115 3.04 6.11 1.73
CA GLN A 115 3.12 5.93 0.28
C GLN A 115 2.26 4.76 -0.20
N THR A 116 1.82 4.83 -1.45
CA THR A 116 1.08 3.76 -2.12
C THR A 116 1.53 3.65 -3.57
N THR A 117 1.53 2.43 -4.12
CA THR A 117 1.79 2.22 -5.54
C THR A 117 0.50 2.45 -6.32
N SER A 118 0.49 3.42 -7.23
CA SER A 118 -0.66 3.68 -8.11
C SER A 118 -0.37 3.31 -9.56
N ALA A 119 -1.42 3.17 -10.37
CA ALA A 119 -1.27 2.95 -11.82
C ALA A 119 -0.55 4.11 -12.53
N CYS A 120 -0.57 5.31 -11.94
CA CYS A 120 0.12 6.49 -12.46
C CYS A 120 1.56 6.63 -11.91
N GLY A 121 2.05 5.65 -11.15
CA GLY A 121 3.34 5.69 -10.46
C GLY A 121 3.21 5.83 -8.95
N GLY A 122 4.32 5.59 -8.25
CA GLY A 122 4.50 5.72 -6.80
C GLY A 122 5.95 6.06 -6.48
#